data_AF-A0A0F6YMF3-F1
#
_entry.id   AF-A0A0F6YMF3-F1
#
_cell.length_a   1.000
_cell.length_b   1.000
_cell.length_c   1.000
_cell.angle_alpha   90.00
_cell.angle_beta   90.00
_cell.angle_gamma   90.00
#
_symmetry.space_group_name_H-M   'P 1'
#
loop_
_entity.id
_entity.type
_entity.pdbx_description
1 polymer ?
#
loop_
_entity_poly.entity_id
_entity_poly.type
_entity_poly.pdbx_seq_one_letter_code
_entity_poly.pdbx_strand_id
1 'polypeptide(L)'
;MKALLRFLEVVRRELEADDVRGEIGGRDPGPDVIWGTMPGGIRVVAVYDAPPVELDDKRVKLRALLESFASLGTREEASPPPPPRVGAGHELDDALDLLAQRARALGALVVDDASPVIWGSSLVPHGPEDVDEATWVTRIAAAVEALGLDPLALFKREPDEVRGELQKAGASDAAALARDVERVRELGRRVLDRAHLLAMRAVAAVRESEGASAEPRAEGMHALVRSFANIYRVVLVFDAPFSELHADAALIHAMPVIERLVTSLPPRDPVSGGAKVAVLRRLRRV
;
A
#
# COMPACT_ATOMS: atom_id res chain seq x y z
N MET A 1 -1.38 -20.34 0.77
CA MET A 1 -1.93 -20.25 2.14
C MET A 1 -2.29 -21.61 2.76
N LYS A 2 -3.20 -22.41 2.19
CA LYS A 2 -3.65 -23.69 2.80
C LYS A 2 -2.55 -24.73 3.03
N ALA A 3 -1.54 -24.80 2.14
CA ALA A 3 -0.42 -25.73 2.28
C ALA A 3 0.53 -25.35 3.43
N LEU A 4 0.80 -24.05 3.62
CA LEU A 4 1.63 -23.54 4.71
C LEU A 4 1.00 -23.84 6.08
N LEU A 5 -0.31 -23.60 6.24
CA LEU A 5 -1.00 -23.89 7.50
C LEU A 5 -0.91 -25.38 7.89
N ARG A 6 -1.08 -26.29 6.92
CA ARG A 6 -0.90 -27.73 7.15
C ARG A 6 0.54 -28.08 7.52
N PHE A 7 1.52 -27.42 6.89
CA PHE A 7 2.91 -27.61 7.25
C PHE A 7 3.20 -27.15 8.68
N LEU A 8 2.69 -25.99 9.11
CA LEU A 8 2.84 -25.52 10.49
C LEU A 8 2.16 -26.48 11.49
N GLU A 9 1.03 -27.08 11.14
CA GLU A 9 0.39 -28.14 11.95
C GLU A 9 1.26 -29.39 12.07
N VAL A 10 1.93 -29.80 10.99
CA VAL A 10 2.89 -30.93 11.00
C VAL A 10 4.08 -30.58 11.88
N VAL A 11 4.68 -29.40 11.72
CA VAL A 11 5.81 -28.94 12.55
C VAL A 11 5.41 -28.90 14.02
N ARG A 12 4.22 -28.39 14.35
CA ARG A 12 3.70 -28.35 15.72
C ARG A 12 3.62 -29.74 16.32
N ARG A 13 3.05 -30.69 15.59
CA ARG A 13 2.90 -32.08 16.05
C ARG A 13 4.24 -32.77 16.19
N GLU A 14 5.13 -32.61 15.23
CA GLU A 14 6.43 -33.30 15.21
C GLU A 14 7.42 -32.74 16.23
N LEU A 15 7.35 -31.45 16.53
CA LEU A 15 8.20 -30.81 17.55
C LEU A 15 7.56 -30.78 18.94
N GLU A 16 6.33 -31.28 19.07
CA GLU A 16 5.52 -31.22 20.30
C GLU A 16 5.46 -29.79 20.86
N ALA A 17 5.34 -28.81 19.97
CA ALA A 17 5.29 -27.41 20.35
C ALA A 17 3.88 -27.02 20.79
N ASP A 18 3.79 -26.10 21.77
CA ASP A 18 2.52 -25.54 22.20
C ASP A 18 1.87 -24.75 21.06
N ASP A 19 2.70 -24.03 20.31
CA ASP A 19 2.31 -23.29 19.10
C ASP A 19 3.45 -23.23 18.06
N VAL A 20 3.10 -22.99 16.79
CA VAL A 20 4.07 -22.77 15.71
C VAL A 20 3.57 -21.66 14.81
N ARG A 21 4.44 -20.70 14.51
CA ARG A 21 4.12 -19.52 13.69
C ARG A 21 5.09 -19.35 12.53
N GLY A 22 4.57 -18.81 11.44
CA GLY A 22 5.36 -18.30 10.31
C GLY A 22 5.56 -16.80 10.44
N GLU A 23 6.80 -16.36 10.41
CA GLU A 23 7.23 -14.96 10.46
C GLU A 23 7.86 -14.57 9.12
N ILE A 24 7.67 -13.33 8.69
CA ILE A 24 8.31 -12.76 7.50
C ILE A 24 9.05 -11.50 7.96
N GLY A 25 10.38 -11.49 7.76
CA GLY A 25 11.25 -10.39 8.21
C GLY A 25 11.50 -10.35 9.73
N GLY A 26 12.21 -9.32 10.18
CA GLY A 26 12.59 -9.11 11.60
C GLY A 26 13.94 -9.70 11.99
N ARG A 27 14.44 -9.36 13.19
CA ARG A 27 15.71 -9.88 13.73
C ARG A 27 15.58 -11.37 14.08
N ASP A 28 16.67 -12.10 13.91
CA ASP A 28 16.73 -13.53 14.21
C ASP A 28 16.48 -13.80 15.70
N PRO A 29 15.62 -14.78 16.04
CA PRO A 29 15.39 -15.17 17.42
C PRO A 29 16.67 -15.64 18.10
N GLY A 30 16.74 -15.43 19.42
CA GLY A 30 17.86 -15.83 20.26
C GLY A 30 18.13 -17.34 20.28
N PRO A 31 19.27 -17.75 20.84
CA PRO A 31 19.70 -19.15 20.90
C PRO A 31 18.88 -20.01 21.86
N ASP A 32 17.86 -19.46 22.50
CA ASP A 32 16.88 -20.12 23.36
C ASP A 32 15.59 -20.52 22.61
N VAL A 33 15.47 -20.11 21.34
CA VAL A 33 14.29 -20.36 20.51
C VAL A 33 14.59 -21.43 19.45
N ILE A 34 13.62 -22.32 19.20
CA ILE A 34 13.67 -23.29 18.10
C ILE A 34 13.04 -22.65 16.87
N TRP A 35 13.87 -22.33 15.88
CA TRP A 35 13.42 -21.73 14.63
C TRP A 35 14.27 -22.16 13.44
N GLY A 36 13.74 -21.93 12.23
CA GLY A 36 14.48 -22.12 10.99
C GLY A 36 13.79 -21.42 9.82
N THR A 37 14.52 -21.23 8.73
CA THR A 37 14.04 -20.48 7.56
C THR A 37 13.72 -21.42 6.41
N MET A 38 12.52 -21.32 5.86
CA MET A 38 12.15 -21.96 4.60
C MET A 38 12.72 -21.19 3.40
N PRO A 39 12.92 -21.85 2.26
CA PRO A 39 13.05 -21.17 0.97
C PRO A 39 11.88 -20.18 0.78
N GLY A 40 12.17 -18.98 0.24
CA GLY A 40 11.17 -17.91 0.12
C GLY A 40 11.08 -16.94 1.32
N GLY A 41 11.95 -17.08 2.32
CA GLY A 41 12.14 -16.07 3.39
C GLY A 41 11.17 -16.15 4.56
N ILE A 42 10.36 -17.21 4.63
CA ILE A 42 9.44 -17.46 5.75
C ILE A 42 10.22 -18.15 6.88
N ARG A 43 10.25 -17.53 8.06
CA ARG A 43 10.83 -18.09 9.28
C ARG A 43 9.77 -18.85 10.06
N VAL A 44 10.04 -20.11 10.38
CA VAL A 44 9.17 -20.97 11.20
C VAL A 44 9.72 -20.97 12.61
N VAL A 45 8.88 -20.58 13.57
CA VAL A 45 9.23 -20.48 14.99
C VAL A 45 8.32 -21.38 15.80
N ALA A 46 8.92 -22.31 16.54
CA ALA A 46 8.22 -23.15 17.50
C ALA A 46 8.20 -22.47 18.88
N VAL A 47 7.02 -22.42 19.50
CA VAL A 47 6.78 -21.76 20.78
C VAL A 47 6.44 -22.82 21.82
N TYR A 48 7.06 -22.68 22.99
CA TYR A 48 6.85 -23.54 24.14
C TYR A 48 6.55 -22.69 25.38
N ASP A 49 5.58 -23.10 26.18
CA ASP A 49 5.27 -22.46 27.46
C ASP A 49 6.36 -22.74 28.52
N ALA A 50 7.08 -23.86 28.37
CA ALA A 50 8.29 -24.18 29.13
C ALA A 50 9.40 -24.66 28.18
N PRO A 51 10.67 -24.27 28.36
CA PRO A 51 11.76 -24.67 27.46
C PRO A 51 11.86 -26.20 27.35
N PRO A 52 11.89 -26.78 26.15
CA PRO A 52 12.03 -28.22 26.00
C PRO A 52 13.42 -28.68 26.43
N VAL A 53 13.52 -29.86 27.04
CA VAL A 53 14.78 -30.41 27.56
C VAL A 53 15.76 -30.77 26.43
N GLU A 54 15.24 -31.08 25.23
CA GLU A 54 16.00 -31.57 24.07
C GLU A 54 16.02 -30.54 22.93
N LEU A 55 16.56 -29.34 23.20
CA LEU A 55 16.58 -28.23 22.24
C LEU A 55 17.29 -28.59 20.92
N ASP A 56 18.43 -29.29 21.00
CA ASP A 56 19.25 -29.57 19.82
C ASP A 56 18.62 -30.65 18.92
N ASP A 57 18.01 -31.68 19.50
CA ASP A 57 17.30 -32.71 18.74
C ASP A 57 16.08 -32.12 18.02
N LYS A 58 15.33 -31.23 18.70
CA LYS A 58 14.19 -30.52 18.09
C LYS A 58 14.63 -29.56 16.98
N ARG A 59 15.84 -28.96 17.06
CA ARG A 59 16.42 -28.16 15.97
C ARG A 59 16.79 -28.99 14.75
N VAL A 60 17.44 -30.14 14.96
CA VAL A 60 17.79 -31.07 13.89
C VAL A 60 16.51 -31.56 13.20
N LYS A 61 15.47 -31.89 13.99
CA LYS A 61 14.17 -32.31 13.48
C LYS A 61 13.47 -31.21 12.69
N LEU A 62 13.48 -29.97 13.18
CA LEU A 62 12.93 -28.82 12.45
C LEU A 62 13.65 -28.63 11.10
N ARG A 63 14.98 -28.73 11.08
CA ARG A 63 15.76 -28.61 9.84
C ARG A 63 15.36 -29.66 8.81
N ALA A 64 15.26 -30.93 9.21
CA ALA A 64 14.84 -32.02 8.32
C ALA A 64 13.42 -31.80 7.76
N LEU A 65 12.51 -31.26 8.58
CA LEU A 65 11.16 -30.89 8.13
C LEU A 65 11.19 -29.73 7.13
N LEU A 66 11.99 -28.70 7.38
CA LEU A 66 12.13 -27.56 6.46
C LEU A 66 12.71 -27.99 5.10
N GLU A 67 13.69 -28.90 5.11
CA GLU A 67 14.27 -29.49 3.89
C GLU A 67 13.24 -30.34 3.13
N SER A 68 12.48 -31.19 3.82
CA SER A 68 11.47 -32.08 3.21
C SER A 68 10.32 -31.30 2.56
N PHE A 69 10.03 -30.11 3.04
CA PHE A 69 8.96 -29.23 2.57
C PHE A 69 9.49 -27.98 1.84
N ALA A 70 10.76 -27.98 1.42
CA ALA A 70 11.40 -26.88 0.69
C ALA A 70 10.63 -26.47 -0.58
N SER A 71 9.95 -27.42 -1.22
CA SER A 71 9.10 -27.21 -2.40
C SER A 71 7.79 -26.44 -2.12
N LEU A 72 7.39 -26.28 -0.85
CA LEU A 72 6.27 -25.41 -0.47
C LEU A 72 6.70 -23.94 -0.33
N GLY A 73 8.00 -23.69 -0.16
CA GLY A 73 8.61 -22.37 -0.06
C GLY A 73 9.10 -21.79 -1.39
N THR A 74 9.21 -22.64 -2.41
CA THR A 74 9.39 -22.20 -3.80
C THR A 74 8.06 -21.64 -4.31
N ARG A 75 7.86 -20.35 -4.06
CA ARG A 75 7.16 -19.49 -5.01
C ARG A 75 7.77 -19.83 -6.38
N GLU A 76 6.95 -20.16 -7.38
CA GLU A 76 7.40 -20.32 -8.77
C GLU A 76 8.51 -19.29 -9.04
N GLU A 77 9.70 -19.77 -9.37
CA GLU A 77 10.84 -18.93 -9.69
C GLU A 77 10.47 -18.13 -10.96
N ALA A 78 9.84 -16.97 -10.76
CA ALA A 78 10.12 -15.84 -11.61
C ALA A 78 11.64 -15.70 -11.61
N SER A 79 12.24 -15.69 -12.81
CA SER A 79 13.67 -15.47 -12.98
C SER A 79 14.19 -14.38 -12.04
N PRO A 80 15.43 -14.48 -11.53
CA PRO A 80 15.98 -13.45 -10.67
C PRO A 80 15.75 -12.09 -11.34
N PRO A 81 15.11 -11.12 -10.65
CA PRO A 81 14.83 -9.83 -11.25
C PRO A 81 16.15 -9.26 -11.77
N PRO A 82 16.17 -8.69 -12.99
CA PRO A 82 17.36 -8.02 -13.47
C PRO A 82 17.84 -7.03 -12.40
N PRO A 83 19.16 -6.82 -12.26
CA PRO A 83 19.69 -5.90 -11.26
C PRO A 83 18.96 -4.55 -11.36
N PRO A 84 18.61 -3.91 -10.23
CA PRO A 84 17.81 -2.70 -10.22
C PRO A 84 18.47 -1.65 -11.12
N ARG A 85 17.77 -1.26 -12.19
CA ARG A 85 18.24 -0.20 -13.06
C ARG A 85 18.13 1.11 -12.30
N VAL A 86 19.26 1.77 -12.07
CA VAL A 86 19.30 3.15 -11.60
C VAL A 86 18.43 3.98 -12.55
N GLY A 87 17.30 4.51 -12.08
CA GLY A 87 16.34 5.29 -12.88
C GLY A 87 14.98 4.64 -13.16
N ALA A 88 14.74 3.38 -12.76
CA ALA A 88 13.45 2.71 -13.03
C ALA A 88 12.20 3.43 -12.47
N GLY A 89 12.36 4.20 -11.38
CA GLY A 89 11.27 5.05 -10.87
C GLY A 89 10.94 6.21 -11.81
N HIS A 90 11.96 6.88 -12.36
CA HIS A 90 11.77 7.93 -13.35
C HIS A 90 11.18 7.37 -14.66
N GLU A 91 11.61 6.18 -15.08
CA GLU A 91 11.04 5.52 -16.26
C GLU A 91 9.54 5.19 -16.07
N LEU A 92 9.12 4.83 -14.85
CA LEU A 92 7.71 4.62 -14.53
C LEU A 92 6.93 5.93 -14.57
N ASP A 93 7.44 6.99 -13.95
CA ASP A 93 6.79 8.31 -13.95
C ASP A 93 6.64 8.86 -15.38
N ASP A 94 7.68 8.72 -16.22
CA ASP A 94 7.64 9.11 -17.64
C ASP A 94 6.60 8.29 -18.43
N ALA A 95 6.52 6.97 -18.17
CA ALA A 95 5.53 6.11 -18.80
C ALA A 95 4.09 6.48 -18.39
N LEU A 96 3.90 6.87 -17.12
CA LEU A 96 2.63 7.35 -16.59
C LEU A 96 2.25 8.71 -17.17
N ASP A 97 3.20 9.64 -17.34
CA ASP A 97 2.97 10.92 -18.00
C ASP A 97 2.54 10.74 -19.47
N LEU A 98 3.25 9.90 -20.22
CA LEU A 98 2.85 9.55 -21.59
C LEU A 98 1.47 8.88 -21.66
N LEU A 99 1.12 8.05 -20.68
CA LEU A 99 -0.22 7.47 -20.58
C LEU A 99 -1.26 8.56 -20.30
N ALA A 100 -1.02 9.44 -19.33
CA ALA A 100 -1.93 10.53 -18.99
C ALA A 100 -2.21 11.43 -20.21
N GLN A 101 -1.16 11.82 -20.94
CA GLN A 101 -1.29 12.61 -22.16
C GLN A 101 -2.10 11.90 -23.25
N ARG A 102 -1.84 10.61 -23.48
CA ARG A 102 -2.57 9.82 -24.49
C ARG A 102 -4.04 9.60 -24.11
N ALA A 103 -4.32 9.40 -22.83
CA ALA A 103 -5.69 9.22 -22.33
C ALA A 103 -6.43 10.56 -22.16
N ARG A 104 -5.71 11.70 -22.24
CA ARG A 104 -6.19 13.04 -21.86
C ARG A 104 -6.67 13.11 -20.42
N ALA A 105 -5.97 12.40 -19.55
CA ALA A 105 -6.15 12.46 -18.10
C ALA A 105 -5.36 13.64 -17.53
N LEU A 106 -5.80 14.15 -16.38
CA LEU A 106 -5.03 15.09 -15.56
C LEU A 106 -3.77 14.44 -15.01
N GLY A 107 -3.86 13.15 -14.66
CA GLY A 107 -2.75 12.40 -14.12
C GLY A 107 -2.99 10.90 -14.14
N ALA A 108 -1.89 10.17 -14.04
CA ALA A 108 -1.85 8.72 -13.96
C ALA A 108 -0.98 8.30 -12.77
N LEU A 109 -1.46 7.33 -11.98
CA LEU A 109 -0.81 6.86 -10.77
C LEU A 109 -0.79 5.32 -10.73
N VAL A 110 0.21 4.74 -10.08
CA VAL A 110 0.19 3.33 -9.68
C VAL A 110 0.12 3.24 -8.16
N VAL A 111 -0.92 2.58 -7.65
CA VAL A 111 -1.09 2.32 -6.21
C VAL A 111 -1.01 0.83 -5.90
N ASP A 112 -0.52 0.53 -4.71
CA ASP A 112 -0.54 -0.80 -4.12
C ASP A 112 -1.79 -0.98 -3.26
N ASP A 113 -2.51 -2.08 -3.46
CA ASP A 113 -3.68 -2.45 -2.67
C ASP A 113 -3.28 -3.13 -1.35
N ALA A 114 -2.06 -3.66 -1.25
CA ALA A 114 -1.56 -4.35 -0.06
C ALA A 114 -0.68 -3.47 0.83
N SER A 115 -0.27 -2.29 0.38
CA SER A 115 0.59 -1.36 1.14
C SER A 115 0.14 0.09 0.94
N PRO A 116 0.53 1.04 1.80
CA PRO A 116 0.21 2.44 1.57
C PRO A 116 1.03 3.07 0.44
N VAL A 117 1.77 2.31 -0.36
CA VAL A 117 2.75 2.86 -1.30
C VAL A 117 2.10 3.30 -2.62
N ILE A 118 2.37 4.55 -3.01
CA ILE A 118 2.24 5.02 -4.39
C ILE A 118 3.57 4.72 -5.10
N TRP A 119 3.52 3.90 -6.16
CA TRP A 119 4.71 3.39 -6.83
C TRP A 119 5.25 4.33 -7.90
N GLY A 120 4.37 5.12 -8.52
CA GLY A 120 4.72 6.13 -9.51
C GLY A 120 3.55 7.08 -9.78
N SER A 121 3.87 8.25 -10.31
CA SER A 121 2.92 9.34 -10.56
C SER A 121 3.36 10.18 -11.76
N SER A 122 2.43 10.53 -12.64
CA SER A 122 2.66 11.56 -13.66
C SER A 122 2.59 12.98 -13.08
N LEU A 123 2.09 13.14 -11.86
CA LEU A 123 1.98 14.42 -11.20
C LEU A 123 3.31 14.71 -10.49
N VAL A 124 4.04 15.69 -11.03
CA VAL A 124 5.35 16.12 -10.54
C VAL A 124 5.21 17.43 -9.75
N PRO A 125 5.90 17.56 -8.60
CA PRO A 125 6.78 16.57 -7.99
C PRO A 125 6.01 15.49 -7.21
N HIS A 126 6.38 14.22 -7.41
CA HIS A 126 5.98 13.12 -6.55
C HIS A 126 6.51 13.39 -5.14
N GLY A 127 5.62 13.76 -4.22
CA GLY A 127 5.94 13.95 -2.81
C GLY A 127 6.21 12.61 -2.10
N PRO A 128 6.51 12.63 -0.79
CA PRO A 128 6.54 11.41 0.04
C PRO A 128 5.13 10.81 0.26
N GLU A 129 4.14 11.29 -0.50
CA GLU A 129 2.73 11.03 -0.32
C GLU A 129 2.45 9.54 -0.50
N ASP A 130 1.85 8.98 0.53
CA ASP A 130 1.39 7.60 0.58
C ASP A 130 -0.16 7.59 0.59
N VAL A 131 -0.74 6.40 0.47
CA VAL A 131 -2.20 6.23 0.43
C VAL A 131 -2.87 6.76 1.72
N ASP A 132 -2.17 6.72 2.85
CA ASP A 132 -2.71 7.22 4.13
C ASP A 132 -2.74 8.75 4.14
N GLU A 133 -1.71 9.42 3.60
CA GLU A 133 -1.71 10.88 3.38
C GLU A 133 -2.83 11.30 2.41
N ALA A 134 -2.99 10.60 1.29
CA ALA A 134 -4.06 10.86 0.33
C ALA A 134 -5.45 10.76 0.96
N THR A 135 -5.66 9.73 1.78
CA THR A 135 -6.91 9.51 2.54
C THR A 135 -7.13 10.62 3.55
N TRP A 136 -6.09 11.03 4.28
CA TRP A 136 -6.17 12.10 5.26
C TRP A 136 -6.48 13.45 4.60
N VAL A 137 -5.77 13.85 3.54
CA VAL A 137 -6.02 15.09 2.78
C VAL A 137 -7.46 15.12 2.24
N THR A 138 -7.92 14.00 1.67
CA THR A 138 -9.29 13.87 1.16
C THR A 138 -10.34 14.10 2.24
N ARG A 139 -10.14 13.54 3.43
CA ARG A 139 -11.02 13.74 4.59
C ARG A 139 -11.06 15.21 5.04
N ILE A 140 -9.92 15.89 5.06
CA ILE A 140 -9.87 17.32 5.41
C ILE A 140 -10.59 18.16 4.35
N ALA A 141 -10.36 17.90 3.07
CA ALA A 141 -11.04 18.61 1.99
C ALA A 141 -12.56 18.42 2.07
N ALA A 142 -13.04 17.20 2.30
CA ALA A 142 -14.47 16.92 2.47
C ALA A 142 -15.08 17.66 3.69
N ALA A 143 -14.34 17.75 4.81
CA ALA A 143 -14.77 18.51 5.98
C ALA A 143 -14.89 20.02 5.69
N VAL A 144 -13.99 20.57 4.88
CA VAL A 144 -14.03 21.97 4.45
C VAL A 144 -15.20 22.22 3.48
N GLU A 145 -15.45 21.31 2.54
CA GLU A 145 -16.59 21.40 1.61
C GLU A 145 -17.94 21.31 2.31
N ALA A 146 -18.05 20.48 3.35
CA ALA A 146 -19.26 20.37 4.17
C ALA A 146 -19.62 21.70 4.87
N LEU A 147 -18.65 22.62 5.01
CA LEU A 147 -18.84 23.97 5.53
C LEU A 147 -19.14 24.99 4.41
N GLY A 148 -19.26 24.55 3.16
CA GLY A 148 -19.50 25.41 1.99
C GLY A 148 -18.27 26.20 1.54
N LEU A 149 -17.08 25.79 1.95
CA LEU A 149 -15.81 26.44 1.61
C LEU A 149 -15.09 25.67 0.49
N ASP A 150 -14.32 26.37 -0.34
CA ASP A 150 -13.42 25.76 -1.31
C ASP A 150 -12.11 25.31 -0.61
N PRO A 151 -11.81 24.00 -0.55
CA PRO A 151 -10.58 23.50 0.06
C PRO A 151 -9.31 24.08 -0.56
N LEU A 152 -9.25 24.19 -1.90
CA LEU A 152 -8.05 24.67 -2.59
C LEU A 152 -7.79 26.14 -2.28
N ALA A 153 -8.84 26.95 -2.20
CA ALA A 153 -8.71 28.34 -1.78
C ALA A 153 -8.26 28.43 -0.31
N LEU A 154 -8.81 27.58 0.57
CA LEU A 154 -8.49 27.60 1.99
C LEU A 154 -7.05 27.15 2.29
N PHE A 155 -6.57 26.08 1.64
CA PHE A 155 -5.21 25.56 1.81
C PHE A 155 -4.10 26.56 1.40
N LYS A 156 -4.45 27.57 0.58
CA LYS A 156 -3.53 28.64 0.14
C LYS A 156 -3.49 29.85 1.06
N ARG A 157 -4.35 29.91 2.09
CA ARG A 157 -4.42 31.05 3.02
C ARG A 157 -3.44 30.92 4.18
N GLU A 158 -3.25 32.01 4.90
CA GLU A 158 -2.45 32.03 6.12
C GLU A 158 -3.22 31.43 7.32
N PRO A 159 -2.53 30.84 8.33
CA PRO A 159 -3.18 30.09 9.41
C PRO A 159 -4.24 30.87 10.18
N ASP A 160 -4.00 32.16 10.43
CA ASP A 160 -4.95 33.00 11.16
C ASP A 160 -6.21 33.30 10.33
N GLU A 161 -6.07 33.42 9.01
CA GLU A 161 -7.20 33.61 8.09
C GLU A 161 -8.03 32.33 8.00
N VAL A 162 -7.38 31.16 7.90
CA VAL A 162 -8.04 29.85 7.87
C VAL A 162 -8.90 29.68 9.11
N ARG A 163 -8.35 29.94 10.31
CA ARG A 163 -9.11 29.81 11.56
C ARG A 163 -10.34 30.73 11.56
N GLY A 164 -10.18 31.97 11.12
CA GLY A 164 -11.29 32.94 11.04
C GLY A 164 -12.39 32.52 10.07
N GLU A 165 -12.04 32.00 8.89
CA GLU A 165 -13.01 31.50 7.91
C GLU A 165 -13.77 30.26 8.43
N LEU A 166 -13.06 29.31 9.03
CA LEU A 166 -13.66 28.12 9.62
C LEU A 166 -14.65 28.47 10.76
N GLN A 167 -14.31 29.45 11.59
CA GLN A 167 -15.21 29.95 12.64
C GLN A 167 -16.46 30.61 12.04
N LYS A 168 -16.30 31.46 11.02
CA LYS A 168 -17.43 32.11 10.33
C LYS A 168 -18.35 31.09 9.65
N ALA A 169 -17.78 30.01 9.11
CA ALA A 169 -18.52 28.93 8.49
C ALA A 169 -19.17 27.95 9.50
N GLY A 170 -18.98 28.17 10.81
CA GLY A 170 -19.65 27.38 11.84
C GLY A 170 -18.98 26.04 12.17
N ALA A 171 -17.69 25.88 11.89
CA ALA A 171 -16.96 24.66 12.23
C ALA A 171 -16.95 24.43 13.76
N SER A 172 -17.47 23.27 14.19
CA SER A 172 -17.60 22.93 15.62
C SER A 172 -16.24 22.87 16.34
N ASP A 173 -15.18 22.47 15.63
CA ASP A 173 -13.79 22.54 16.10
C ASP A 173 -12.89 23.21 15.04
N ALA A 174 -13.11 24.51 14.84
CA ALA A 174 -12.33 25.33 13.91
C ALA A 174 -10.82 25.31 14.20
N ALA A 175 -10.43 25.14 15.47
CA ALA A 175 -9.02 25.13 15.86
C ALA A 175 -8.31 23.83 15.44
N ALA A 176 -8.95 22.67 15.63
CA ALA A 176 -8.39 21.41 15.15
C ALA A 176 -8.35 21.35 13.62
N LEU A 177 -9.44 21.74 12.95
CA LEU A 177 -9.48 21.72 11.49
C LEU A 177 -8.48 22.71 10.87
N ALA A 178 -8.24 23.87 11.50
CA ALA A 178 -7.18 24.80 11.06
C ALA A 178 -5.77 24.19 11.16
N ARG A 179 -5.48 23.42 12.22
CA ARG A 179 -4.19 22.69 12.34
C ARG A 179 -4.04 21.62 11.27
N ASP A 180 -5.12 20.90 10.97
CA ASP A 180 -5.10 19.92 9.90
C ASP A 180 -4.88 20.58 8.53
N VAL A 181 -5.58 21.68 8.23
CA VAL A 181 -5.37 22.51 7.03
C VAL A 181 -3.93 23.00 6.93
N GLU A 182 -3.35 23.48 8.03
CA GLU A 182 -1.96 23.92 8.07
C GLU A 182 -1.00 22.78 7.74
N ARG A 183 -1.23 21.58 8.30
CA ARG A 183 -0.43 20.40 7.97
C ARG A 183 -0.58 20.00 6.50
N VAL A 184 -1.78 20.12 5.90
CA VAL A 184 -1.97 19.87 4.46
C VAL A 184 -1.15 20.87 3.64
N ARG A 185 -1.16 22.13 4.05
CA ARG A 185 -0.36 23.19 3.42
C ARG A 185 1.14 22.92 3.53
N GLU A 186 1.61 22.40 4.65
CA GLU A 186 3.02 22.04 4.84
C GLU A 186 3.47 20.89 3.94
N LEU A 187 2.63 19.85 3.78
CA LEU A 187 2.87 18.78 2.80
C LEU A 187 2.86 19.33 1.37
N GLY A 188 1.86 20.17 1.07
CA GLY A 188 1.55 20.66 -0.27
C GLY A 188 2.20 21.98 -0.66
N ARG A 189 3.20 22.49 0.09
CA ARG A 189 3.73 23.88 0.01
C ARG A 189 4.25 24.31 -1.38
N ARG A 190 4.30 23.41 -2.36
CA ARG A 190 4.65 23.69 -3.77
C ARG A 190 3.74 23.01 -4.82
N VAL A 191 2.75 22.21 -4.41
CA VAL A 191 2.20 21.15 -5.27
C VAL A 191 0.67 21.06 -5.22
N LEU A 192 0.02 21.59 -4.18
CA LEU A 192 -1.42 21.37 -3.98
C LEU A 192 -2.28 22.23 -4.93
N ASP A 193 -2.50 21.71 -6.13
CA ASP A 193 -3.43 22.22 -7.12
C ASP A 193 -4.66 21.30 -7.26
N ARG A 194 -5.51 21.62 -8.23
CA ARG A 194 -6.72 20.84 -8.49
C ARG A 194 -6.42 19.42 -8.96
N ALA A 195 -5.37 19.22 -9.76
CA ALA A 195 -5.01 17.90 -10.26
C ALA A 195 -4.52 17.00 -9.13
N HIS A 196 -3.70 17.54 -8.23
CA HIS A 196 -3.23 16.81 -7.05
C HIS A 196 -4.37 16.48 -6.09
N LEU A 197 -5.27 17.42 -5.80
CA LEU A 197 -6.41 17.13 -4.92
C LEU A 197 -7.32 16.04 -5.51
N LEU A 198 -7.58 16.08 -6.83
CA LEU A 198 -8.35 15.03 -7.51
C LEU A 198 -7.62 13.68 -7.51
N ALA A 199 -6.30 13.67 -7.63
CA ALA A 199 -5.49 12.46 -7.48
C ALA A 199 -5.58 11.87 -6.07
N MET A 200 -5.47 12.69 -5.03
CA MET A 200 -5.62 12.23 -3.65
C MET A 200 -7.00 11.62 -3.40
N ARG A 201 -8.06 12.23 -3.96
CA ARG A 201 -9.42 11.67 -3.93
C ARG A 201 -9.50 10.33 -4.64
N ALA A 202 -8.87 10.21 -5.80
CA ALA A 202 -8.87 8.97 -6.56
C ALA A 202 -8.16 7.86 -5.79
N VAL A 203 -7.01 8.14 -5.18
CA VAL A 203 -6.27 7.20 -4.33
C VAL A 203 -7.10 6.77 -3.12
N ALA A 204 -7.73 7.71 -2.42
CA ALA A 204 -8.60 7.41 -1.28
C ALA A 204 -9.82 6.56 -1.70
N ALA A 205 -10.50 6.91 -2.79
CA ALA A 205 -11.64 6.16 -3.30
C ALA A 205 -11.25 4.75 -3.76
N VAL A 206 -10.07 4.58 -4.37
CA VAL A 206 -9.52 3.28 -4.73
C VAL A 206 -9.27 2.45 -3.48
N ARG A 207 -8.76 3.05 -2.42
CA ARG A 207 -8.50 2.37 -1.14
C ARG A 207 -9.77 1.91 -0.44
N GLU A 208 -10.83 2.69 -0.53
CA GLU A 208 -12.16 2.36 0.03
C GLU A 208 -12.92 1.35 -0.82
N SER A 209 -12.60 1.23 -2.11
CA SER A 209 -13.28 0.32 -3.03
C SER A 209 -12.90 -1.15 -2.78
N GLU A 210 -13.88 -1.95 -2.34
CA GLU A 210 -13.70 -3.39 -2.16
C GLU A 210 -13.63 -4.11 -3.52
N GLY A 211 -12.44 -4.61 -3.87
CA GLY A 211 -12.22 -5.51 -5.00
C GLY A 211 -11.89 -4.83 -6.35
N ALA A 212 -11.40 -5.65 -7.29
CA ALA A 212 -10.79 -5.22 -8.55
C ALA A 212 -11.73 -4.58 -9.60
N SER A 213 -13.05 -4.50 -9.33
CA SER A 213 -14.07 -4.09 -10.29
C SER A 213 -15.00 -2.96 -9.83
N ALA A 214 -14.79 -2.39 -8.64
CA ALA A 214 -15.57 -1.23 -8.22
C ALA A 214 -14.95 0.05 -8.82
N GLU A 215 -15.72 0.77 -9.64
CA GLU A 215 -15.37 2.12 -10.06
C GLU A 215 -15.25 3.01 -8.82
N PRO A 216 -14.11 3.67 -8.58
CA PRO A 216 -13.99 4.59 -7.45
C PRO A 216 -14.93 5.76 -7.70
N ARG A 217 -15.87 5.96 -6.77
CA ARG A 217 -16.80 7.09 -6.82
C ARG A 217 -16.41 8.07 -5.73
N ALA A 218 -15.93 9.25 -6.14
CA ALA A 218 -15.80 10.41 -5.29
C ALA A 218 -16.46 11.61 -5.98
N GLU A 219 -17.13 12.45 -5.20
CA GLU A 219 -17.88 13.59 -5.73
C GLU A 219 -16.94 14.59 -6.42
N GLY A 220 -17.31 15.03 -7.63
CA GLY A 220 -16.54 15.97 -8.44
C GLY A 220 -15.26 15.39 -9.05
N MET A 221 -15.06 14.08 -9.02
CA MET A 221 -13.90 13.38 -9.59
C MET A 221 -14.34 12.28 -10.55
N HIS A 222 -13.68 12.19 -11.69
CA HIS A 222 -13.82 11.10 -12.64
C HIS A 222 -12.52 10.31 -12.69
N ALA A 223 -12.59 8.98 -12.59
CA ALA A 223 -11.40 8.12 -12.63
C ALA A 223 -11.65 6.83 -13.41
N LEU A 224 -10.61 6.34 -14.10
CA LEU A 224 -10.58 5.00 -14.69
C LEU A 224 -9.51 4.18 -13.95
N VAL A 225 -9.87 2.98 -13.51
CA VAL A 225 -8.97 2.13 -12.73
C VAL A 225 -8.83 0.76 -13.38
N ARG A 226 -7.59 0.28 -13.48
CA ARG A 226 -7.31 -1.08 -13.93
C ARG A 226 -6.34 -1.79 -13.00
N SER A 227 -6.75 -2.99 -12.57
CA SER A 227 -5.94 -3.85 -11.73
C SER A 227 -4.95 -4.67 -12.56
N PHE A 228 -3.75 -4.91 -12.03
CA PHE A 228 -2.77 -5.82 -12.60
C PHE A 228 -1.94 -6.50 -11.49
N ALA A 229 -1.36 -7.66 -11.81
CA ALA A 229 -0.57 -8.49 -10.88
C ALA A 229 -1.23 -8.71 -9.49
N ASN A 230 -2.56 -8.72 -9.43
CA ASN A 230 -3.43 -8.92 -8.26
C ASN A 230 -3.35 -7.88 -7.13
N ILE A 231 -2.31 -7.03 -7.07
CA ILE A 231 -2.10 -6.09 -5.96
C ILE A 231 -1.89 -4.65 -6.42
N TYR A 232 -1.70 -4.40 -7.72
CA TYR A 232 -1.49 -3.05 -8.21
C TYR A 232 -2.71 -2.55 -8.97
N ARG A 233 -2.93 -1.24 -8.88
CA ARG A 233 -3.97 -0.55 -9.65
C ARG A 233 -3.36 0.65 -10.35
N VAL A 234 -3.55 0.73 -11.66
CA VAL A 234 -3.31 1.96 -12.43
C VAL A 234 -4.56 2.82 -12.35
N VAL A 235 -4.39 4.09 -11.98
CA VAL A 235 -5.49 5.05 -11.79
C VAL A 235 -5.27 6.23 -12.73
N LEU A 236 -6.23 6.47 -13.62
CA LEU A 236 -6.31 7.69 -14.43
C LEU A 236 -7.31 8.65 -13.82
N VAL A 237 -6.94 9.92 -13.69
CA VAL A 237 -7.75 10.96 -13.03
C VAL A 237 -8.16 12.00 -14.06
N PHE A 238 -9.43 12.42 -14.04
CA PHE A 238 -9.99 13.41 -14.97
C PHE A 238 -10.75 14.50 -14.18
N ASP A 239 -10.70 15.75 -14.66
CA ASP A 239 -11.47 16.87 -14.11
C ASP A 239 -12.90 16.99 -14.63
N ALA A 240 -13.23 16.22 -15.66
CA ALA A 240 -14.48 16.27 -16.38
C ALA A 240 -14.86 14.86 -16.89
N PRO A 241 -16.11 14.65 -17.31
CA PRO A 241 -16.50 13.43 -18.01
C PRO A 241 -15.56 13.15 -19.18
N PHE A 242 -15.13 11.90 -19.34
CA PHE A 242 -14.14 11.48 -20.32
C PHE A 242 -14.68 10.35 -21.21
N SER A 243 -13.96 10.06 -22.31
CA SER A 243 -14.28 8.92 -23.16
C SER A 243 -13.61 7.66 -22.60
N GLU A 244 -14.39 6.80 -21.95
CA GLU A 244 -13.89 5.52 -21.40
C GLU A 244 -13.20 4.67 -22.47
N LEU A 245 -13.79 4.57 -23.68
CA LEU A 245 -13.22 3.81 -24.78
C LEU A 245 -11.82 4.33 -25.17
N HIS A 246 -11.64 5.65 -25.21
CA HIS A 246 -10.35 6.25 -25.55
C HIS A 246 -9.32 6.02 -24.44
N ALA A 247 -9.72 6.21 -23.19
CA ALA A 247 -8.86 6.02 -22.03
C ALA A 247 -8.45 4.55 -21.87
N ASP A 248 -9.38 3.60 -22.03
CA ASP A 248 -9.08 2.17 -21.96
C ASP A 248 -8.18 1.72 -23.12
N ALA A 249 -8.38 2.24 -24.34
CA ALA A 249 -7.48 1.96 -25.45
C ALA A 249 -6.04 2.44 -25.16
N ALA A 250 -5.87 3.66 -24.65
CA ALA A 250 -4.56 4.17 -24.25
C ALA A 250 -3.92 3.29 -23.16
N LEU A 251 -4.73 2.85 -22.20
CA LEU A 251 -4.29 2.04 -21.08
C LEU A 251 -3.87 0.64 -21.55
N ILE A 252 -4.65 -0.05 -22.41
CA ILE A 252 -4.29 -1.35 -23.01
C ILE A 252 -2.90 -1.31 -23.66
N HIS A 253 -2.58 -0.22 -24.37
CA HIS A 253 -1.27 -0.08 -25.01
C HIS A 253 -0.12 0.19 -24.03
N ALA A 254 -0.40 0.87 -22.91
CA ALA A 254 0.61 1.22 -21.91
C ALA A 254 0.86 0.10 -20.88
N MET A 255 -0.14 -0.75 -20.59
CA MET A 255 -0.07 -1.75 -19.52
C MET A 255 1.18 -2.63 -19.60
N PRO A 256 1.59 -3.23 -20.73
CA PRO A 256 2.75 -4.13 -20.75
C PRO A 256 4.06 -3.46 -20.32
N VAL A 257 4.18 -2.15 -20.57
CA VAL A 257 5.34 -1.36 -20.17
C VAL A 257 5.27 -1.03 -18.68
N ILE A 258 4.11 -0.57 -18.20
CA ILE A 258 3.89 -0.23 -16.79
C ILE A 258 4.07 -1.46 -15.90
N GLU A 259 3.48 -2.60 -16.25
CA GLU A 259 3.62 -3.85 -15.49
C GLU A 259 5.08 -4.28 -15.36
N ARG A 260 5.83 -4.25 -16.47
CA ARG A 260 7.26 -4.55 -16.49
C ARG A 260 8.06 -3.59 -15.61
N LEU A 261 7.77 -2.30 -15.67
CA LEU A 261 8.49 -1.29 -14.88
C LEU A 261 8.22 -1.49 -13.39
N VAL A 262 6.95 -1.60 -12.99
CA VAL A 262 6.56 -1.80 -11.59
C VAL A 262 7.15 -3.09 -11.02
N THR A 263 7.11 -4.20 -11.76
CA THR A 263 7.69 -5.48 -11.31
C THR A 263 9.22 -5.50 -11.30
N SER A 264 9.87 -4.55 -11.99
CA SER A 264 11.32 -4.38 -11.96
C SER A 264 11.82 -3.45 -10.85
N LEU A 265 10.91 -2.72 -10.20
CA LEU A 265 11.26 -1.88 -9.06
C LEU A 265 11.58 -2.76 -7.85
N PRO A 266 12.60 -2.40 -7.05
CA PRO A 266 12.87 -3.11 -5.80
C PRO A 266 11.65 -3.01 -4.88
N PRO A 267 11.36 -4.03 -4.05
CA PRO A 267 10.36 -3.91 -3.00
C PRO A 267 10.63 -2.65 -2.18
N ARG A 268 9.68 -1.71 -2.15
CA ARG A 268 9.74 -0.58 -1.23
C ARG A 268 9.31 -1.10 0.14
N ASP A 269 10.25 -1.19 1.07
CA ASP A 269 9.89 -1.39 2.47
C ASP A 269 9.04 -0.19 2.91
N PRO A 270 7.85 -0.40 3.52
CA PRO A 270 7.08 0.71 4.07
C PRO A 270 7.96 1.45 5.07
N VAL A 271 8.04 2.79 4.94
CA VAL A 271 8.73 3.63 5.92
C VAL A 271 8.13 3.30 7.29
N SER A 272 8.96 2.82 8.20
CA SER A 272 8.55 2.05 9.38
C SER A 272 7.65 2.86 10.32
N GLY A 273 6.34 2.78 10.12
CA GLY A 273 5.31 3.17 11.07
C GLY A 273 4.94 2.01 11.99
N GLY A 274 5.91 1.43 12.71
CA GLY A 274 5.70 0.41 13.75
C GLY A 274 5.17 -0.95 13.23
N ALA A 275 5.78 -2.04 13.69
CA ALA A 275 5.30 -3.39 13.35
C ALA A 275 3.84 -3.59 13.81
N LYS A 276 2.91 -3.81 12.86
CA LYS A 276 1.54 -4.25 13.17
C LYS A 276 1.57 -5.75 13.48
N VAL A 277 1.49 -6.09 14.76
CA VAL A 277 1.29 -7.48 15.22
C VAL A 277 -0.17 -7.86 14.99
N ALA A 278 -0.44 -8.68 13.97
CA ALA A 278 -1.76 -9.29 13.79
C ALA A 278 -1.92 -10.49 14.74
N VAL A 279 -2.59 -10.27 15.87
CA VAL A 279 -3.00 -11.37 16.77
C VAL A 279 -4.22 -12.05 16.16
N LEU A 280 -4.06 -13.27 15.65
CA LEU A 280 -5.18 -14.08 15.18
C LEU A 280 -6.01 -14.56 16.38
N ARG A 281 -7.29 -14.19 16.38
CA ARG A 281 -8.27 -14.54 17.41
C ARG A 281 -8.45 -16.06 17.43
N ARG A 282 -8.18 -16.71 18.58
CA ARG A 282 -8.45 -18.15 18.78
C ARG A 282 -9.91 -18.46 18.42
N LEU A 283 -10.11 -19.33 17.43
CA LEU A 283 -11.42 -19.94 17.17
C LEU A 283 -11.82 -20.73 18.41
N ARG A 284 -12.96 -20.38 19.02
CA ARG A 284 -13.57 -21.15 20.10
C ARG A 284 -13.91 -22.54 19.54
N ARG A 285 -13.38 -23.59 20.17
CA ARG A 285 -13.87 -24.95 19.97
C ARG A 285 -15.35 -24.98 20.39
N VAL A 286 -16.21 -25.46 19.49
CA VAL A 286 -17.55 -25.97 19.81
C VAL A 286 -17.39 -27.44 20.16
#